data_AF-A0A0B5GKJ8-F1
#
_entry.id   AF-A0A0B5GKJ8-F1
#
_cell.length_a   1.000
_cell.length_b   1.000
_cell.length_c   1.000
_cell.angle_alpha   90.00
_cell.angle_beta   90.00
_cell.angle_gamma   90.00
#
_symmetry.space_group_name_H-M   'P 1'
#
loop_
_entity.id
_entity.type
_entity.pdbx_description
1 polymer ?
#
loop_
_entity_poly.entity_id
_entity_poly.type
_entity_poly.pdbx_seq_one_letter_code
_entity_poly.pdbx_strand_id
1 'polypeptide(L)'
;GWSGVKSYHRAVVAAIRAIDPDNLIIMGTTTWSQGVDTASQDKVSGSNLCYTLHYYAASHKQELRNKAQTALNNGACVFVTEYGTVSANGGGGVDTASSNEWWNW
;
A
#
# COMPACT_ATOMS: atom_id res chain seq x y z
N GLY A 1 -6.64 -13.73 3.06
CA GLY A 1 -5.90 -12.98 4.12
C GLY A 1 -4.47 -12.73 3.69
N TRP A 2 -3.67 -12.05 4.51
CA TRP A 2 -2.29 -11.66 4.16
C TRP A 2 -1.39 -12.85 3.80
N SER A 3 -1.51 -13.99 4.49
CA SER A 3 -0.71 -15.20 4.22
C SER A 3 -0.78 -15.69 2.77
N GLY A 4 -1.97 -15.67 2.16
CA GLY A 4 -2.16 -16.05 0.75
C GLY A 4 -1.50 -15.04 -0.20
N VAL A 5 -1.71 -13.75 0.04
CA VAL A 5 -1.10 -12.65 -0.75
C VAL A 5 0.42 -12.69 -0.67
N LYS A 6 0.98 -12.89 0.53
CA LYS A 6 2.42 -13.03 0.77
C LYS A 6 3.00 -14.23 0.02
N SER A 7 2.31 -15.36 0.02
CA SER A 7 2.76 -16.57 -0.69
C SER A 7 2.85 -16.33 -2.20
N TYR A 8 1.85 -15.65 -2.77
CA TYR A 8 1.89 -15.21 -4.17
C TYR A 8 3.08 -14.26 -4.43
N HIS A 9 3.26 -13.23 -3.61
CA HIS A 9 4.36 -12.27 -3.77
C HIS A 9 5.74 -12.94 -3.71
N ARG A 10 5.95 -13.90 -2.81
CA ARG A 10 7.22 -14.64 -2.74
C ARG A 10 7.55 -15.37 -4.04
N ALA A 11 6.56 -16.01 -4.66
CA ALA A 11 6.76 -16.72 -5.93
C ALA A 11 7.10 -15.75 -7.06
N VAL A 12 6.37 -14.65 -7.17
CA VAL A 12 6.58 -13.64 -8.22
C VAL A 12 7.89 -12.88 -8.03
N VAL A 13 8.21 -12.45 -6.80
CA VAL A 13 9.48 -11.79 -6.48
C VAL A 13 10.67 -12.70 -6.81
N ALA A 14 10.60 -13.99 -6.46
CA ALA A 14 11.67 -14.93 -6.80
C ALA A 14 11.87 -15.05 -8.32
N ALA A 15 10.78 -15.11 -9.10
CA ALA A 15 10.85 -15.16 -10.55
C ALA A 15 11.44 -13.87 -11.16
N ILE A 16 11.05 -12.69 -10.66
CA ILE A 16 11.62 -11.42 -11.09
C ILE A 16 13.11 -11.36 -10.75
N ARG A 17 13.49 -11.70 -9.51
CA ARG A 17 14.89 -11.62 -9.02
C ARG A 17 15.84 -12.61 -9.69
N ALA A 18 15.33 -13.64 -10.35
CA ALA A 18 16.15 -14.51 -11.20
C ALA A 18 16.64 -13.80 -12.48
N ILE A 19 15.99 -12.71 -12.89
CA ILE A 19 16.27 -11.96 -14.12
C ILE A 19 16.77 -10.54 -13.81
N ASP A 20 16.14 -9.88 -12.85
CA ASP A 20 16.37 -8.50 -12.47
C ASP A 20 16.61 -8.40 -10.95
N PRO A 21 17.88 -8.28 -10.52
CA PRO A 21 18.25 -8.46 -9.13
C PRO A 21 17.87 -7.28 -8.22
N ASP A 22 17.60 -6.10 -8.76
CA ASP A 22 17.57 -4.88 -7.95
C ASP A 22 16.48 -3.87 -8.28
N ASN A 23 15.72 -3.99 -9.39
CA ASN A 23 14.63 -3.04 -9.62
C ASN A 23 13.56 -3.07 -8.52
N LEU A 24 12.90 -1.93 -8.30
CA LEU A 24 11.82 -1.78 -7.33
C LEU A 24 10.62 -2.67 -7.70
N ILE A 25 10.13 -3.45 -6.74
CA ILE A 25 8.89 -4.21 -6.87
C ILE A 25 7.87 -3.64 -5.87
N ILE A 26 6.71 -3.23 -6.39
CA ILE A 26 5.61 -2.71 -5.57
C ILE A 26 4.51 -3.77 -5.48
N MET A 27 4.21 -4.22 -4.27
CA MET A 27 3.37 -5.38 -4.00
C MET A 27 2.03 -4.96 -3.41
N GLY A 28 0.92 -5.42 -3.98
CA GLY A 28 -0.42 -5.16 -3.43
C GLY A 28 -0.62 -5.69 -2.01
N THR A 29 -1.51 -5.08 -1.23
CA THR A 29 -1.93 -5.58 0.09
C THR A 29 -3.41 -5.98 0.11
N THR A 30 -3.88 -6.60 1.19
CA THR A 30 -5.29 -7.02 1.30
C THR A 30 -6.24 -5.82 1.33
N THR A 31 -7.53 -6.07 1.06
CA THR A 31 -8.60 -5.06 1.15
C THR A 31 -8.35 -3.88 0.21
N TRP A 32 -8.31 -4.15 -1.10
CA TRP A 32 -8.01 -3.15 -2.14
C TRP A 32 -6.75 -2.33 -1.79
N SER A 33 -5.66 -3.02 -1.44
CA SER A 33 -4.39 -2.40 -1.05
C SER A 33 -4.48 -1.45 0.16
N GLN A 34 -5.22 -1.81 1.22
CA GLN A 34 -5.30 -1.01 2.46
C GLN A 34 -4.66 -1.70 3.68
N GLY A 35 -4.32 -2.98 3.57
CA GLY A 35 -3.78 -3.80 4.67
C GLY A 35 -2.27 -3.65 4.91
N VAL A 36 -1.72 -2.45 4.78
CA VAL A 36 -0.26 -2.19 4.92
C VAL A 36 0.24 -2.38 6.35
N ASP A 37 -0.60 -2.09 7.34
CA ASP A 37 -0.34 -2.34 8.77
C ASP A 37 -0.07 -3.83 9.03
N THR A 38 -0.91 -4.71 8.48
CA THR A 38 -0.76 -6.17 8.59
C THR A 38 0.46 -6.65 7.80
N ALA A 39 0.65 -6.16 6.57
CA ALA A 39 1.78 -6.55 5.73
C ALA A 39 3.13 -6.18 6.36
N SER A 40 3.20 -5.06 7.07
CA SER A 40 4.42 -4.59 7.73
C SER A 40 4.87 -5.44 8.92
N GLN A 41 3.97 -6.19 9.54
CA GLN A 41 4.28 -7.10 10.65
C GLN A 41 4.85 -8.44 10.16
N ASP A 42 4.46 -8.87 8.96
CA ASP A 42 4.88 -10.13 8.35
C ASP A 42 5.38 -9.91 6.92
N LYS A 43 6.46 -9.14 6.78
CA LYS A 43 7.01 -8.67 5.49
C LYS A 43 7.44 -9.84 4.57
N VAL A 44 7.28 -9.67 3.27
CA VAL A 44 7.99 -10.45 2.24
C VAL A 44 9.50 -10.14 2.38
N SER A 45 10.32 -11.17 2.49
CA SER A 45 11.78 -11.03 2.59
C SER A 45 12.38 -10.65 1.23
N GLY A 46 13.36 -9.75 1.24
CA GLY A 46 14.08 -9.31 0.04
C GLY A 46 14.50 -7.85 0.15
N SER A 47 15.08 -7.33 -0.93
CA SER A 47 15.47 -5.92 -1.10
C SER A 47 14.60 -5.24 -2.16
N ASN A 48 14.52 -3.91 -2.07
CA ASN A 48 13.81 -3.05 -3.03
C ASN A 48 12.34 -3.50 -3.23
N LEU A 49 11.66 -3.74 -2.10
CA LEU A 49 10.26 -4.14 -2.03
C LEU A 49 9.46 -3.07 -1.29
N CYS A 50 8.37 -2.60 -1.90
CA CYS A 50 7.40 -1.70 -1.29
C CYS A 50 6.00 -2.32 -1.27
N TYR A 51 5.16 -1.91 -0.32
CA TYR A 51 3.76 -2.32 -0.24
C TYR A 51 2.84 -1.23 -0.76
N THR A 52 1.84 -1.63 -1.52
CA THR A 52 0.86 -0.71 -2.08
C THR A 52 -0.11 -0.24 -1.01
N LEU A 53 -0.34 1.08 -0.98
CA LEU A 53 -1.48 1.69 -0.33
C LEU A 53 -2.37 2.34 -1.39
N HIS A 54 -3.67 2.03 -1.41
CA HIS A 54 -4.66 2.76 -2.20
C HIS A 54 -5.60 3.52 -1.28
N TYR A 55 -5.90 4.77 -1.62
CA TYR A 55 -6.86 5.58 -0.87
C TYR A 55 -7.73 6.42 -1.81
N TYR A 56 -8.89 6.83 -1.29
CA TYR A 56 -9.82 7.72 -1.96
C TYR A 56 -10.23 8.75 -0.93
N ALA A 57 -9.85 10.00 -1.13
CA ALA A 57 -9.83 11.02 -0.10
C ALA A 57 -11.20 11.23 0.53
N ALA A 58 -12.31 11.10 -0.20
CA ALA A 58 -13.64 11.27 0.38
C ALA A 58 -14.12 10.05 1.20
N SER A 59 -13.49 8.88 1.05
CA SER A 59 -13.87 7.64 1.76
C SER A 59 -12.91 7.22 2.85
N HIS A 60 -11.62 7.49 2.68
CA HIS A 60 -10.56 6.99 3.53
C HIS A 60 -9.83 8.16 4.18
N LYS A 61 -9.86 8.22 5.52
CA LYS A 61 -9.46 9.38 6.30
C LYS A 61 -8.32 9.02 7.26
N GLN A 62 -8.39 9.51 8.49
CA GLN A 62 -7.38 9.34 9.51
C GLN A 62 -7.14 7.86 9.86
N GLU A 63 -8.16 7.02 9.82
CA GLU A 63 -8.02 5.60 10.12
C GLU A 63 -7.07 4.88 9.15
N LEU A 64 -7.12 5.21 7.86
CA LEU A 64 -6.22 4.60 6.88
C LEU A 64 -4.82 5.21 6.93
N ARG A 65 -4.71 6.54 7.19
CA ARG A 65 -3.40 7.17 7.46
C ARG A 65 -2.71 6.54 8.68
N ASN A 66 -3.46 6.21 9.73
CA ASN A 66 -2.91 5.53 10.90
C ASN A 66 -2.31 4.16 10.54
N LYS A 67 -2.98 3.37 9.69
CA LYS A 67 -2.43 2.10 9.19
C LYS A 67 -1.15 2.29 8.41
N ALA A 68 -1.14 3.29 7.53
CA ALA A 68 0.04 3.66 6.76
C ALA A 68 1.20 4.06 7.68
N GLN A 69 0.94 4.89 8.70
CA GLN A 69 1.92 5.29 9.69
C GLN A 69 2.45 4.10 10.50
N THR A 70 1.58 3.17 10.91
CA THR A 70 2.02 1.92 11.56
C THR A 70 2.99 1.15 10.66
N ALA A 71 2.68 1.03 9.36
CA ALA A 71 3.56 0.34 8.42
C ALA A 71 4.92 1.02 8.25
N LEU A 72 4.94 2.35 8.13
CA LEU A 72 6.17 3.16 8.08
C LEU A 72 7.00 3.01 9.37
N ASN A 73 6.35 3.05 10.54
CA ASN A 73 7.02 2.86 11.83
C ASN A 73 7.62 1.46 11.98
N ASN A 74 7.03 0.44 11.35
CA ASN A 74 7.56 -0.92 11.26
C ASN A 74 8.70 -1.06 10.21
N GLY A 75 9.14 0.04 9.61
CA GLY A 75 10.20 0.08 8.61
C GLY A 75 9.80 -0.60 7.30
N ALA A 76 8.52 -0.62 6.95
CA ALA A 76 8.07 -1.06 5.63
C ALA A 76 8.09 0.13 4.67
N CYS A 77 8.57 -0.07 3.44
CA CYS A 77 8.31 0.89 2.37
C CYS A 77 6.83 0.81 1.97
N VAL A 78 6.15 1.95 1.96
CA VAL A 78 4.78 2.09 1.45
C VAL A 78 4.82 2.97 0.21
N PHE A 79 4.13 2.55 -0.85
CA PHE A 79 4.02 3.31 -2.09
C PHE A 79 2.54 3.44 -2.48
N VAL A 80 2.07 4.68 -2.65
CA VAL A 80 0.71 4.95 -3.15
C VAL A 80 0.72 4.86 -4.67
N THR A 81 0.35 3.72 -5.23
CA THR A 81 0.31 3.55 -6.70
C THR A 81 -1.00 4.03 -7.31
N GLU A 82 -2.04 4.22 -6.49
CA GLU A 82 -3.32 4.78 -6.89
C GLU A 82 -3.91 5.59 -5.74
N TYR A 83 -4.43 6.78 -6.06
CA TYR A 83 -5.32 7.50 -5.17
C TYR A 83 -6.36 8.30 -5.95
N GLY A 84 -7.52 8.55 -5.32
CA GLY A 84 -8.56 9.45 -5.83
C GLY A 84 -8.86 10.58 -4.85
N THR A 85 -9.38 11.70 -5.36
CA THR A 85 -9.83 12.84 -4.53
C THR A 85 -11.33 12.82 -4.21
N VAL A 86 -12.03 11.81 -4.74
CA VAL A 86 -13.47 11.58 -4.58
C VAL A 86 -13.72 10.32 -3.73
N SER A 87 -14.95 9.78 -3.75
CA SER A 87 -15.26 8.56 -2.99
C SER A 87 -14.74 7.29 -3.67
N ALA A 88 -14.63 6.19 -2.93
CA ALA A 88 -14.01 4.94 -3.38
C ALA A 88 -14.72 4.23 -4.55
N ASN A 89 -15.94 4.65 -4.91
CA ASN A 89 -16.61 4.19 -6.12
C ASN A 89 -16.22 5.01 -7.38
N GLY A 90 -15.31 5.98 -7.25
CA GLY A 90 -14.87 6.87 -8.33
C GLY A 90 -15.80 8.07 -8.59
N GLY A 91 -16.88 8.21 -7.84
CA GLY A 91 -17.87 9.28 -8.01
C GLY A 91 -17.98 10.22 -6.81
N GLY A 92 -18.89 11.19 -6.92
CA GLY A 92 -19.11 12.24 -5.93
C GLY A 92 -18.23 13.47 -6.15
N GLY A 93 -18.34 14.43 -5.22
CA GLY A 93 -17.54 15.65 -5.24
C GLY A 93 -16.12 15.43 -4.72
N VAL A 94 -15.20 16.31 -5.14
CA VAL A 94 -13.83 16.36 -4.61
C VAL A 94 -13.86 16.74 -3.14
N ASP A 95 -13.20 15.96 -2.29
CA ASP A 95 -12.96 16.30 -0.89
C ASP A 95 -11.57 16.94 -0.75
N THR A 96 -11.51 18.24 -0.99
CA THR A 96 -10.26 19.02 -0.97
C THR A 96 -9.59 19.00 0.40
N ALA A 97 -10.37 19.10 1.48
CA ALA A 97 -9.84 19.13 2.84
C ALA A 97 -9.10 17.82 3.15
N SER A 98 -9.74 16.68 2.91
CA SER A 98 -9.11 15.38 3.15
C SER A 98 -8.00 15.07 2.15
N SER A 99 -8.08 15.57 0.91
CA SER A 99 -6.98 15.40 -0.06
C SER A 99 -5.71 16.10 0.43
N ASN A 100 -5.84 17.33 0.94
CA ASN A 100 -4.72 18.06 1.53
C ASN A 100 -4.16 17.37 2.77
N GLU A 101 -4.99 16.76 3.61
CA GLU A 101 -4.50 15.96 4.75
C GLU A 101 -3.65 14.77 4.30
N TRP A 102 -4.01 14.11 3.19
CA TRP A 102 -3.22 13.01 2.64
C TRP A 102 -1.89 13.46 2.03
N TRP A 103 -1.86 14.62 1.37
CA TRP A 103 -0.65 15.12 0.73
C TRP A 103 0.35 15.76 1.70
N ASN A 104 -0.13 16.26 2.83
CA ASN A 104 0.70 16.87 3.86
C ASN A 104 1.18 15.88 4.93
N TRP A 105 0.62 14.66 4.95
CA TRP A 105 1.08 13.55 5.78
C TRP A 105 2.32 12.92 5.16
#